data_AF-A0A1B7MJX1-F1
#
_entry.id   AF-A0A1B7MJX1-F1
#
_cell.length_a   1.000
_cell.length_b   1.000
_cell.length_c   1.000
_cell.angle_alpha   90.00
_cell.angle_beta   90.00
_cell.angle_gamma   90.00
#
_symmetry.space_group_name_H-M   'P 1'
#
loop_
_entity.id
_entity.type
_entity.pdbx_description
1 polymer ?
#
loop_
_entity_poly.entity_id
_entity_poly.type
_entity_poly.pdbx_seq_one_letter_code
_entity_poly.pdbx_strand_id
1 'polypeptide(L)'
;MPHNIIVPGPQDHFDVFRQVVIVAPPDQQVSESPRRWRIRATPEVHPEPGRKPGSPARFDVALTSDSIRTLSLRALEGVRVAQTRVIFTLPRQFRTYSRALAYIEWFTPFREPDPSSGLRQVSRSTRQLHRNAAVIHVDEILRLYHLIPKMGVCRSQVDKRKCL
;
A
#
# COMPACT_ATOMS: atom_id res chain seq x y z
N MET A 1 -32.86 -1.79 14.48
CA MET A 1 -32.84 -1.12 13.16
C MET A 1 -32.16 -2.07 12.18
N PRO A 2 -32.83 -2.55 11.11
CA PRO A 2 -32.18 -3.43 10.15
C PRO A 2 -31.10 -2.65 9.41
N HIS A 3 -29.86 -3.14 9.42
CA HIS A 3 -28.80 -2.63 8.59
C HIS A 3 -29.08 -3.06 7.15
N ASN A 4 -29.61 -2.15 6.32
CA ASN A 4 -29.68 -2.36 4.88
C ASN A 4 -28.24 -2.40 4.35
N ILE A 5 -27.70 -3.60 4.16
CA ILE A 5 -26.40 -3.81 3.53
C ILE A 5 -26.63 -3.68 2.02
N ILE A 6 -26.22 -2.55 1.45
CA ILE A 6 -26.25 -2.33 0.00
C ILE A 6 -25.05 -3.09 -0.58
N VAL A 7 -25.33 -4.17 -1.32
CA VAL A 7 -24.31 -4.98 -1.99
C VAL A 7 -24.06 -4.38 -3.38
N PRO A 8 -22.80 -4.09 -3.77
CA PRO A 8 -22.51 -3.57 -5.10
C PRO A 8 -22.91 -4.56 -6.20
N GLY A 9 -23.59 -4.07 -7.21
CA GLY A 9 -23.93 -4.81 -8.43
C GLY A 9 -22.87 -4.64 -9.53
N PRO A 10 -22.97 -5.41 -10.62
CA PRO A 10 -22.02 -5.35 -11.75
C PRO A 10 -21.98 -4.00 -12.48
N GLN A 11 -23.00 -3.16 -12.31
CA GLN A 11 -23.12 -1.84 -12.94
C GLN A 11 -22.67 -0.69 -12.02
N ASP A 12 -22.27 -1.01 -10.78
CA ASP A 12 -21.75 0.01 -9.87
C ASP A 12 -20.33 0.40 -10.30
N HIS A 13 -20.13 1.69 -10.47
CA HIS A 13 -18.84 2.27 -10.82
C HIS A 13 -18.22 2.93 -9.60
N PHE A 14 -16.91 2.77 -9.47
CA PHE A 14 -16.09 3.42 -8.46
C PHE A 14 -15.13 4.36 -9.15
N ASP A 15 -15.00 5.58 -8.63
CA ASP A 15 -13.98 6.50 -9.13
C ASP A 15 -12.62 6.00 -8.65
N VAL A 16 -11.75 5.63 -9.60
CA VAL A 16 -10.41 5.11 -9.33
C VAL A 16 -9.36 6.12 -9.77
N PHE A 17 -8.39 6.38 -8.90
CA PHE A 17 -7.34 7.38 -9.09
C PHE A 17 -5.98 6.71 -9.30
N ARG A 18 -5.20 7.22 -10.28
CA ARG A 18 -3.84 6.75 -10.55
C ARG A 18 -2.84 7.13 -9.46
N GLN A 19 -3.13 8.21 -8.74
CA GLN A 19 -2.28 8.76 -7.69
C GLN A 19 -3.08 9.62 -6.71
N VAL A 20 -2.57 9.73 -5.48
CA VAL A 20 -3.04 10.67 -4.46
C VAL A 20 -1.84 11.43 -3.89
N VAL A 21 -2.06 12.68 -3.48
CA VAL A 21 -1.06 13.48 -2.77
C VAL A 21 -1.48 13.58 -1.31
N ILE A 22 -0.61 13.10 -0.42
CA ILE A 22 -0.78 13.17 1.03
C ILE A 22 0.09 14.31 1.54
N VAL A 23 -0.50 15.17 2.36
CA VAL A 23 0.20 16.27 3.01
C VAL A 23 0.50 15.86 4.45
N ALA A 24 1.77 15.64 4.75
CA ALA A 24 2.23 15.39 6.10
C ALA A 24 2.44 16.73 6.83
N PRO A 25 2.16 16.78 8.15
CA PRO A 25 2.44 17.96 8.95
C PRO A 25 3.93 18.35 8.87
N PRO A 26 4.28 19.64 9.04
CA PRO A 26 5.67 20.08 9.09
C PRO A 26 6.44 19.36 10.19
N ASP A 27 7.70 19.04 9.91
CA ASP A 27 8.61 18.47 10.90
C ASP A 27 9.61 19.57 11.27
N GLN A 28 9.45 20.16 12.46
CA GLN A 28 10.28 21.27 12.96
C GLN A 28 11.78 20.95 12.92
N GLN A 29 12.17 19.67 12.95
CA GLN A 29 13.57 19.27 12.93
C GLN A 29 14.17 19.27 11.52
N VAL A 30 13.36 19.30 10.46
CA VAL A 30 13.85 19.17 9.08
C VAL A 30 13.38 20.28 8.15
N SER A 31 12.16 20.79 8.31
CA SER A 31 11.65 21.96 7.58
C SER A 31 10.31 22.40 8.15
N GLU A 32 10.12 23.72 8.25
CA GLU A 32 8.82 24.34 8.60
C GLU A 32 7.76 24.19 7.49
N SER A 33 8.14 23.74 6.29
CA SER A 33 7.19 23.51 5.19
C SER A 33 6.49 22.15 5.29
N PRO A 34 5.16 22.06 5.06
CA PRO A 34 4.45 20.79 5.01
C PRO A 34 4.97 19.92 3.87
N ARG A 35 5.21 18.65 4.16
CA ARG A 35 5.74 17.70 3.16
C ARG A 35 4.62 17.09 2.35
N ARG A 36 4.83 16.96 1.04
CA ARG A 36 3.86 16.35 0.13
C ARG A 36 4.42 15.04 -0.41
N TRP A 37 3.74 13.94 -0.12
CA TRP A 37 4.04 12.61 -0.64
C TRP A 37 3.06 12.26 -1.72
N ARG A 38 3.55 11.78 -2.87
CA ARG A 38 2.69 11.34 -3.96
C ARG A 38 2.74 9.82 -4.05
N ILE A 39 1.59 9.19 -3.84
CA ILE A 39 1.42 7.73 -3.88
C ILE A 39 0.73 7.37 -5.17
N ARG A 40 1.29 6.41 -5.89
CA ARG A 40 0.78 5.93 -7.17
C ARG A 40 0.27 4.50 -7.07
N ALA A 41 -0.86 4.27 -7.72
CA ALA A 41 -1.52 2.99 -7.87
C ALA A 41 -2.00 2.88 -9.32
N THR A 42 -1.06 2.70 -10.25
CA THR A 42 -1.34 2.61 -11.69
C THR A 42 -1.22 1.15 -12.12
N PRO A 43 -2.31 0.51 -12.58
CA PRO A 43 -2.22 -0.83 -13.12
C PRO A 43 -1.45 -0.83 -14.45
N GLU A 44 -1.01 -2.01 -14.85
CA GLU A 44 -0.46 -2.20 -16.18
C GLU A 44 -1.54 -1.91 -17.23
N VAL A 45 -1.16 -1.18 -18.26
CA VAL A 45 -2.01 -0.93 -19.43
C VAL A 45 -1.31 -1.58 -20.60
N HIS A 46 -1.91 -2.64 -21.15
CA HIS A 46 -1.36 -3.31 -22.32
C HIS A 46 -1.48 -2.40 -23.55
N PRO A 47 -0.49 -2.42 -24.46
CA PRO A 47 -0.57 -1.67 -25.70
C PRO A 47 -1.69 -2.22 -26.58
N GLU A 48 -2.56 -1.33 -27.05
CA GLU A 48 -3.64 -1.66 -28.01
C GLU A 48 -3.32 -1.03 -29.38
N PRO A 49 -3.58 -1.74 -30.50
CA PRO A 49 -3.39 -1.18 -31.85
C PRO A 49 -4.19 0.11 -32.04
N GLY A 50 -3.54 1.18 -32.50
CA GLY A 50 -4.17 2.49 -32.73
C GLY A 50 -4.35 3.35 -31.47
N ARG A 51 -3.85 2.89 -30.30
CA ARG A 51 -3.86 3.66 -29.05
C ARG A 51 -2.44 4.06 -28.62
N LYS A 52 -2.37 4.92 -27.59
CA LYS A 52 -1.13 5.26 -26.89
C LYS A 52 -0.38 3.99 -26.44
N PRO A 53 0.96 4.02 -26.41
CA PRO A 53 1.77 2.90 -25.92
C PRO A 53 1.33 2.50 -24.50
N GLY A 54 1.41 1.21 -24.23
CA GLY A 54 1.12 0.64 -22.91
C GLY A 54 2.01 1.23 -21.82
N SER A 55 1.61 1.06 -20.56
CA SER A 55 2.37 1.53 -19.41
C SER A 55 2.55 0.41 -18.39
N PRO A 56 3.75 0.25 -17.81
CA PRO A 56 3.97 -0.78 -16.79
C PRO A 56 3.19 -0.45 -15.51
N ALA A 57 2.85 -1.51 -14.77
CA ALA A 57 2.28 -1.38 -13.44
C ALA A 57 3.22 -0.61 -12.50
N ARG A 58 2.66 0.35 -11.75
CA ARG A 58 3.36 1.11 -10.71
C ARG A 58 2.54 1.21 -9.45
N PHE A 59 3.04 0.55 -8.41
CA PHE A 59 2.41 0.48 -7.10
C PHE A 59 3.42 0.87 -6.04
N ASP A 60 3.26 2.11 -5.54
CA ASP A 60 4.16 2.63 -4.52
C ASP A 60 3.95 1.90 -3.20
N VAL A 61 5.03 1.81 -2.43
CA VAL A 61 5.05 1.21 -1.10
C VAL A 61 5.02 2.33 -0.07
N ALA A 62 4.22 2.16 0.97
CA ALA A 62 4.02 3.17 1.99
C ALA A 62 4.03 2.58 3.39
N LEU A 63 4.41 3.41 4.36
CA LEU A 63 4.29 3.14 5.78
C LEU A 63 2.92 3.61 6.23
N THR A 64 2.16 2.72 6.86
CA THR A 64 0.81 3.02 7.35
C THR A 64 0.75 2.87 8.86
N SER A 65 -0.20 3.59 9.46
CA SER A 65 -0.61 3.38 10.85
C SER A 65 -1.28 2.00 11.00
N ASP A 66 -1.02 1.31 12.11
CA ASP A 66 -1.74 0.14 12.57
C ASP A 66 -2.60 0.57 13.76
N SER A 67 -3.91 0.68 13.56
CA SER A 67 -4.86 1.40 14.42
C SER A 67 -4.98 0.89 15.86
N ILE A 68 -4.31 -0.21 16.21
CA ILE A 68 -4.42 -0.90 17.50
C ILE A 68 -3.31 -0.47 18.48
N ARG A 69 -2.25 0.20 18.02
CA ARG A 69 -1.04 0.43 18.83
C ARG A 69 -0.68 1.91 18.92
N THR A 70 -0.04 2.29 20.02
CA THR A 70 0.61 3.59 20.16
C THR A 70 1.63 3.76 19.04
N LEU A 71 1.53 4.86 18.30
CA LEU A 71 2.39 5.13 17.16
C LEU A 71 3.76 5.63 17.63
N SER A 72 4.80 4.84 17.37
CA SER A 72 6.19 5.29 17.49
C SER A 72 6.90 5.07 16.16
N LEU A 73 7.01 6.13 15.36
CA LEU A 73 7.71 6.08 14.07
C LEU A 73 9.19 5.71 14.21
N ARG A 74 9.82 6.06 15.33
CA ARG A 74 11.23 5.76 15.61
C ARG A 74 11.42 4.28 15.97
N ALA A 75 10.54 3.73 16.80
CA ALA A 75 10.57 2.32 17.17
C ALA A 75 9.91 1.40 16.11
N LEU A 76 9.21 2.01 15.14
CA LEU A 76 8.33 1.33 14.17
C LEU A 76 7.24 0.50 14.87
N GLU A 77 6.80 0.96 16.03
CA GLU A 77 5.67 0.37 16.75
C GLU A 77 4.36 0.97 16.25
N GLY A 78 3.37 0.11 16.08
CA GLY A 78 2.07 0.50 15.53
C GLY A 78 2.12 0.97 14.09
N VAL A 79 3.15 0.59 13.33
CA VAL A 79 3.20 0.87 11.90
C VAL A 79 3.51 -0.39 11.12
N ARG A 80 3.03 -0.42 9.88
CA ARG A 80 3.24 -1.54 8.97
C ARG A 80 3.46 -1.04 7.56
N VAL A 81 4.25 -1.80 6.79
CA VAL A 81 4.48 -1.50 5.38
C VAL A 81 3.39 -2.16 4.55
N ALA A 82 2.87 -1.41 3.58
CA ALA A 82 1.90 -1.91 2.62
C ALA A 82 2.21 -1.39 1.22
N GLN A 83 1.84 -2.17 0.19
CA GLN A 83 1.84 -1.71 -1.18
C GLN A 83 0.44 -1.20 -1.54
N THR A 84 0.35 0.03 -2.05
CA THR A 84 -0.91 0.59 -2.51
C THR A 84 -1.23 0.09 -3.91
N ARG A 85 -2.38 -0.60 -4.05
CA ARG A 85 -2.79 -1.27 -5.29
C ARG A 85 -3.90 -0.52 -6.02
N VAL A 86 -4.85 0.05 -5.29
CA VAL A 86 -5.93 0.86 -5.87
C VAL A 86 -6.23 2.02 -4.94
N ILE A 87 -6.49 3.20 -5.51
CA ILE A 87 -6.98 4.38 -4.77
C ILE A 87 -8.35 4.71 -5.35
N PHE A 88 -9.37 4.87 -4.51
CA PHE A 88 -10.74 5.07 -4.98
C PHE A 88 -11.62 5.84 -4.01
N THR A 89 -12.75 6.34 -4.48
CA THR A 89 -13.83 6.88 -3.63
C THR A 89 -15.08 6.04 -3.81
N LEU A 90 -15.81 5.83 -2.71
CA LEU A 90 -17.08 5.11 -2.76
C LEU A 90 -18.22 6.07 -3.14
N PRO A 91 -19.12 5.65 -4.04
CA PRO A 91 -20.36 6.35 -4.31
C PRO A 91 -21.18 6.56 -3.03
N ARG A 92 -21.95 7.66 -2.97
CA ARG A 92 -22.73 8.03 -1.78
C ARG A 92 -23.68 6.93 -1.31
N GLN A 93 -24.16 6.07 -2.21
CA GLN A 93 -25.04 4.94 -1.85
C GLN A 93 -24.37 3.92 -0.92
N PHE A 94 -23.05 3.74 -0.98
CA PHE A 94 -22.33 2.73 -0.19
C PHE A 94 -21.85 3.23 1.17
N ARG A 95 -22.13 4.51 1.47
CA ARG A 95 -21.68 5.33 2.61
C ARG A 95 -20.81 6.49 2.14
N THR A 96 -21.07 7.67 2.70
CA THR A 96 -20.31 8.88 2.37
C THR A 96 -19.00 8.88 3.17
N TYR A 97 -17.89 8.75 2.47
CA TYR A 97 -16.55 8.98 3.02
C TYR A 97 -16.03 10.32 2.49
N SER A 98 -15.58 11.20 3.38
CA SER A 98 -15.07 12.52 3.01
C SER A 98 -13.67 12.48 2.38
N ARG A 99 -12.99 11.33 2.48
CA ARG A 99 -11.61 11.11 2.05
C ARG A 99 -11.54 9.87 1.16
N ALA A 100 -10.58 9.85 0.25
CA ALA A 100 -10.31 8.69 -0.59
C ALA A 100 -9.90 7.47 0.26
N LEU A 101 -10.14 6.29 -0.30
CA LEU A 101 -9.75 5.01 0.27
C LEU A 101 -8.62 4.40 -0.57
N ALA A 102 -7.86 3.53 0.06
CA ALA A 102 -6.79 2.79 -0.59
C ALA A 102 -6.95 1.28 -0.31
N TYR A 103 -7.01 0.48 -1.37
CA TYR A 103 -6.82 -0.95 -1.28
C TYR A 103 -5.31 -1.23 -1.25
N ILE A 104 -4.86 -1.89 -0.20
CA ILE A 104 -3.46 -2.14 0.07
C ILE A 104 -3.18 -3.62 0.30
N GLU A 105 -1.98 -4.05 -0.07
CA GLU A 105 -1.46 -5.38 0.26
C GLU A 105 -0.38 -5.25 1.32
N TRP A 106 -0.54 -5.97 2.42
CA TRP A 106 0.36 -5.91 3.56
C TRP A 106 1.68 -6.66 3.32
N PHE A 107 2.76 -6.09 3.84
CA PHE A 107 4.00 -6.83 4.13
C PHE A 107 3.96 -7.41 5.55
N THR A 108 4.84 -8.33 5.89
CA THR A 108 4.99 -8.82 7.26
C THR A 108 5.35 -7.67 8.21
N PRO A 109 4.93 -7.72 9.48
CA PRO A 109 5.40 -6.77 10.49
C PRO A 109 6.94 -6.71 10.53
N PHE A 110 7.48 -5.56 10.93
CA PHE A 110 8.91 -5.40 11.10
C PHE A 110 9.45 -6.39 12.14
N ARG A 111 10.58 -7.02 11.79
CA ARG A 111 11.35 -7.87 12.69
C ARG A 111 12.61 -7.12 13.14
N GLU A 112 13.37 -7.77 14.00
CA GLU A 112 14.72 -7.32 14.33
C GLU A 112 15.55 -7.14 13.05
N PRO A 113 16.41 -6.11 13.00
CA PRO A 113 17.30 -5.92 11.86
C PRO A 113 18.19 -7.15 11.64
N ASP A 114 18.43 -7.47 10.38
CA ASP A 114 19.36 -8.52 10.02
C ASP A 114 20.79 -8.15 10.46
N PRO A 115 21.50 -9.00 11.23
CA PRO A 115 22.80 -8.65 11.81
C PRO A 115 23.86 -8.27 10.77
N SER A 116 23.76 -8.81 9.55
CA SER A 116 24.76 -8.60 8.50
C SER A 116 24.54 -7.30 7.72
N SER A 117 23.28 -6.92 7.49
CA SER A 117 22.92 -5.75 6.69
C SER A 117 22.47 -4.55 7.52
N GLY A 118 22.10 -4.75 8.79
CA GLY A 118 21.46 -3.73 9.63
C GLY A 118 20.05 -3.34 9.16
N LEU A 119 19.51 -3.98 8.10
CA LEU A 119 18.21 -3.67 7.52
C LEU A 119 17.12 -4.55 8.11
N ARG A 120 15.93 -3.95 8.33
CA ARG A 120 14.75 -4.70 8.73
C ARG A 120 14.16 -5.42 7.52
N GLN A 121 14.04 -6.74 7.62
CA GLN A 121 13.51 -7.57 6.55
C GLN A 121 11.99 -7.64 6.64
N VAL A 122 11.34 -7.49 5.48
CA VAL A 122 9.91 -7.70 5.30
C VAL A 122 9.67 -8.59 4.09
N SER A 123 8.61 -9.40 4.13
CA SER A 123 8.14 -10.17 2.98
C SER A 123 6.66 -9.93 2.75
N ARG A 124 6.10 -10.38 1.63
CA ARG A 124 4.66 -10.26 1.38
C ARG A 124 3.88 -11.06 2.43
N SER A 125 2.90 -10.43 3.07
CA SER A 125 2.02 -11.13 4.02
C SER A 125 0.96 -11.91 3.25
N THR A 126 0.81 -13.19 3.61
CA THR A 126 -0.25 -14.06 3.08
C THR A 126 -1.11 -14.58 4.22
N ARG A 127 -2.41 -14.75 3.94
CA ARG A 127 -3.37 -15.42 4.82
C ARG A 127 -4.19 -16.38 3.97
N GLN A 128 -4.23 -17.66 4.35
CA GLN A 128 -4.92 -18.70 3.58
C GLN A 128 -4.52 -18.70 2.09
N LEU A 129 -3.21 -18.65 1.80
CA LEU A 129 -2.64 -18.59 0.45
C LEU A 129 -2.98 -17.34 -0.38
N HIS A 130 -3.77 -16.40 0.14
CA HIS A 130 -4.07 -15.13 -0.51
C HIS A 130 -3.23 -13.99 0.07
N ARG A 131 -3.03 -12.92 -0.72
CA ARG A 131 -2.38 -11.70 -0.23
C ARG A 131 -3.21 -11.14 0.93
N ASN A 132 -2.56 -10.88 2.05
CA ASN A 132 -3.22 -10.21 3.17
C ASN A 132 -3.43 -8.75 2.76
N ALA A 133 -4.68 -8.36 2.55
CA ALA A 133 -5.05 -7.06 2.03
C ALA A 133 -6.10 -6.39 2.91
N ALA A 134 -6.18 -5.07 2.82
CA ALA A 134 -7.16 -4.26 3.52
C ALA A 134 -7.55 -3.03 2.70
N VAL A 135 -8.68 -2.44 3.04
CA VAL A 135 -9.07 -1.10 2.60
C VAL A 135 -8.87 -0.16 3.78
N ILE A 136 -8.06 0.87 3.59
CA ILE A 136 -7.74 1.89 4.59
C ILE A 136 -8.08 3.28 4.08
N HIS A 137 -8.21 4.25 4.99
CA HIS A 137 -8.22 5.66 4.60
C HIS A 137 -6.84 6.08 4.10
N VAL A 138 -6.80 6.95 3.07
CA VAL A 138 -5.51 7.50 2.61
C VAL A 138 -4.78 8.27 3.70
N ASP A 139 -5.49 8.81 4.70
CA ASP A 139 -4.92 9.53 5.83
C ASP A 139 -4.18 8.60 6.82
N GLU A 140 -4.43 7.29 6.77
CA GLU A 140 -3.66 6.30 7.55
C GLU A 140 -2.27 6.05 6.97
N ILE A 141 -2.00 6.54 5.76
CA ILE A 141 -0.69 6.44 5.13
C ILE A 141 0.19 7.61 5.59
N LEU A 142 1.29 7.26 6.25
CA LEU A 142 2.15 8.21 6.94
C LEU A 142 3.20 8.81 6.00
N ARG A 143 3.82 7.97 5.16
CA ARG A 143 4.85 8.37 4.18
C ARG A 143 5.14 7.26 3.17
N LEU A 144 5.81 7.63 2.08
CA LEU A 144 6.42 6.66 1.16
C LEU A 144 7.52 5.86 1.87
N TYR A 145 7.66 4.60 1.49
CA TYR A 145 8.68 3.70 2.00
C TYR A 145 9.31 2.93 0.84
N HIS A 146 10.63 2.90 0.78
CA HIS A 146 11.34 2.18 -0.26
C HIS A 146 11.81 0.82 0.25
N LEU A 147 11.54 -0.23 -0.51
CA LEU A 147 12.05 -1.57 -0.24
C LEU A 147 13.22 -1.86 -1.15
N ILE A 148 14.29 -2.40 -0.57
CA ILE A 148 15.44 -2.89 -1.31
C ILE A 148 15.26 -4.40 -1.44
N PRO A 149 15.25 -4.96 -2.67
CA PRO A 149 15.12 -6.39 -2.86
C PRO A 149 16.35 -7.10 -2.27
N LYS A 150 16.11 -8.10 -1.42
CA LYS A 150 17.16 -9.03 -1.00
C LYS A 150 17.39 -10.03 -2.13
N MET A 151 18.41 -9.79 -2.95
CA MET A 151 18.80 -10.68 -4.03
C MET A 151 19.47 -11.93 -3.45
N GLY A 152 18.85 -13.10 -3.63
CA GLY A 152 19.50 -14.38 -3.34
C GLY A 152 20.34 -14.83 -4.53
N VAL A 153 21.50 -15.44 -4.28
CA VAL A 153 22.16 -16.29 -5.28
C VAL A 153 21.24 -17.50 -5.48
N CYS A 154 20.74 -17.72 -6.69
CA CYS A 154 20.08 -18.98 -7.03
C CYS A 154 21.11 -20.11 -6.89
N ARG A 155 21.19 -20.73 -5.70
CA ARG A 155 21.86 -22.03 -5.58
C ARG A 155 21.04 -23.00 -6.41
N SER A 156 21.59 -23.41 -7.54
CA SER A 156 21.11 -24.48 -8.38
C SER A 156 21.14 -25.79 -7.60
N GLN A 157 20.11 -26.05 -6.78
CA GLN A 157 19.57 -27.39 -6.53
C GLN A 157 18.29 -27.29 -5.69
N VAL A 158 17.17 -27.64 -6.35
CA VAL A 158 15.93 -28.18 -5.80
C VAL A 158 15.31 -27.42 -4.62
N ASP A 159 14.48 -26.42 -4.91
CA ASP A 159 13.06 -26.40 -4.51
C ASP A 159 12.34 -25.23 -5.20
N LYS A 160 11.39 -25.53 -6.09
CA LYS A 160 10.71 -24.57 -6.98
C LYS A 160 9.60 -23.75 -6.29
N ARG A 161 9.74 -23.38 -5.01
CA ARG A 161 8.65 -22.71 -4.27
C ARG A 161 9.09 -21.51 -3.45
N LYS A 162 9.96 -20.64 -3.96
CA LYS A 162 10.28 -19.39 -3.24
C LYS A 162 10.85 -18.22 -4.05
N CYS A 163 10.45 -18.06 -5.31
CA CYS A 163 10.65 -16.81 -6.03
C CYS A 163 9.34 -16.40 -6.71
N LEU A 164 8.54 -15.54 -6.04
CA LEU A 164 7.54 -14.62 -6.60
C LEU A 164 7.30 -13.46 -5.63
#